data_AF-A0A2G9UJJ2-F1
#
_entry.id   AF-A0A2G9UJJ2-F1
#
_cell.length_a   1.000
_cell.length_b   1.000
_cell.length_c   1.000
_cell.angle_alpha   90.00
_cell.angle_beta   90.00
_cell.angle_gamma   90.00
#
_symmetry.space_group_name_H-M   'P 1'
#
loop_
_entity.id
_entity.type
_entity.pdbx_description
1 polymer ?
#
loop_
_entity_poly.entity_id
_entity_poly.type
_entity_poly.pdbx_seq_one_letter_code
_entity_poly.pdbx_strand_id
1 'polypeptide(L)'
;MAQVCKDMKMSGDNCADYEYTIPSCIAFPPNTKLWLGLQYKGDQWTWPGGYSAGFTNWAPGQPNYHAGNCAYMQLYPGSKSAWFTDDCYSDHYYMCQAKPCDSTKYCPAE
;
A
#
# COMPACT_ATOMS: atom_id res chain seq x y z
N MET A 1 2.18 -4.77 -13.31
CA MET A 1 2.84 -5.93 -12.64
C MET A 1 3.52 -5.40 -11.39
N ALA A 2 3.41 -6.09 -10.26
CA ALA A 2 3.92 -5.64 -8.96
C ALA A 2 5.43 -5.38 -9.04
N GLN A 3 5.83 -4.12 -9.20
CA GLN A 3 7.21 -3.69 -9.07
C GLN A 3 7.52 -3.82 -7.57
N VAL A 4 8.14 -4.94 -7.19
CA VAL A 4 8.74 -5.11 -5.86
C VAL A 4 9.88 -4.09 -5.81
N CYS A 5 9.54 -2.92 -5.25
CA CYS A 5 10.39 -1.83 -4.77
C CYS A 5 11.86 -1.87 -5.24
N LYS A 6 12.09 -1.77 -6.55
CA LYS A 6 13.45 -1.60 -7.07
C LYS A 6 13.87 -0.16 -7.23
N ASP A 7 12.92 0.76 -7.40
CA ASP A 7 13.20 2.20 -7.44
C ASP A 7 11.96 2.97 -7.03
N MET A 8 11.83 3.23 -5.73
CA MET A 8 10.89 4.25 -5.26
C MET A 8 11.63 5.58 -5.18
N LYS A 9 11.45 6.42 -6.19
CA LYS A 9 11.37 7.85 -5.90
C LYS A 9 10.05 8.06 -5.18
N MET A 10 10.10 8.12 -3.85
CA MET A 10 9.19 9.02 -3.15
C MET A 10 9.38 10.36 -3.86
N SER A 11 8.33 10.90 -4.48
CA SER A 11 8.33 12.31 -4.86
C SER A 11 8.36 13.08 -3.54
N GLY A 12 9.56 13.16 -2.95
CA GLY A 12 9.89 14.05 -1.87
C GLY A 12 9.98 15.43 -2.47
N ASP A 13 8.84 16.00 -2.80
CA ASP A 13 8.69 17.41 -3.04
C ASP A 13 7.27 17.78 -2.59
N ASN A 14 7.25 18.66 -1.58
CA ASN A 14 6.12 19.40 -1.01
C ASN A 14 5.54 18.84 0.29
N CYS A 15 6.37 18.73 1.33
CA CYS A 15 5.97 19.25 2.64
C CYS A 15 5.64 20.75 2.45
N ALA A 16 4.39 21.07 2.12
CA ALA A 16 3.94 22.46 2.11
C ALA A 16 3.72 22.90 3.56
N ASP A 17 4.59 23.78 4.02
CA ASP A 17 4.45 24.55 5.25
C ASP A 17 3.09 25.27 5.30
N TYR A 18 2.20 24.88 6.23
CA TYR A 18 1.31 25.84 6.90
C TYR A 18 0.69 25.27 8.20
N GLU A 19 1.10 25.87 9.32
CA GLU A 19 0.56 25.89 10.70
C GLU A 19 0.49 24.61 11.58
N TYR A 20 1.52 24.49 12.43
CA TYR A 20 1.45 24.31 13.90
C TYR A 20 0.60 23.18 14.52
N THR A 21 0.52 22.01 13.89
CA THR A 21 0.22 20.76 14.62
C THR A 21 1.02 19.58 14.04
N ILE A 22 2.08 19.20 14.76
CA ILE A 22 2.96 18.00 14.62
C ILE A 22 3.42 17.67 13.19
N PRO A 23 4.75 17.75 12.89
CA PRO A 23 5.29 17.28 11.63
C PRO A 23 5.32 15.75 11.65
N SER A 24 4.27 15.09 11.16
CA SER A 24 4.35 13.69 10.76
C SER A 24 4.61 13.65 9.25
N CYS A 25 5.88 13.53 8.87
CA CYS A 25 6.36 13.48 7.48
C CYS A 25 5.87 12.26 6.67
N ILE A 26 4.72 11.67 7.00
CA ILE A 26 4.03 10.65 6.21
C ILE A 26 2.52 10.88 6.29
N ALA A 27 2.06 12.10 6.02
CA ALA A 27 0.65 12.36 5.79
C ALA A 27 0.38 12.32 4.28
N PHE A 28 0.06 11.14 3.76
CA PHE A 28 -0.58 11.06 2.45
C PHE A 28 -1.87 11.90 2.50
N PRO A 29 -2.17 12.71 1.46
CA PRO A 29 -3.41 13.45 1.43
C PRO A 29 -4.61 12.51 1.57
N PRO A 30 -5.74 12.98 2.14
CA PRO A 30 -6.95 12.16 2.21
C PRO A 30 -7.35 11.70 0.81
N ASN A 31 -7.84 10.47 0.70
CA ASN A 31 -8.15 9.75 -0.55
C ASN A 31 -6.94 9.30 -1.38
N THR A 32 -5.72 9.31 -0.82
CA THR A 32 -4.58 8.68 -1.49
C THR A 32 -4.82 7.18 -1.67
N LYS A 33 -4.53 6.68 -2.87
CA LYS A 33 -4.60 5.27 -3.24
C LYS A 33 -3.21 4.66 -3.28
N LEU A 34 -3.03 3.58 -2.52
CA LEU A 34 -1.76 2.88 -2.35
C LEU A 34 -1.93 1.40 -2.71
N TRP A 35 -1.17 0.91 -3.67
CA TRP A 35 -1.08 -0.51 -3.97
C TRP A 35 -0.56 -1.29 -2.77
N LEU A 36 -1.31 -2.32 -2.35
CA LEU A 36 -0.94 -3.19 -1.24
C LEU A 36 0.02 -4.31 -1.66
N GLY A 37 0.10 -4.61 -2.97
CA GLY A 37 0.79 -5.77 -3.50
C GLY A 37 -0.01 -7.08 -3.42
N LEU A 38 -1.20 -7.04 -2.82
CA LEU A 38 -2.13 -8.17 -2.76
C LEU A 38 -2.77 -8.41 -4.13
N GLN A 39 -2.72 -9.65 -4.61
CA GLN A 39 -3.21 -10.03 -5.93
C GLN A 39 -4.11 -11.26 -5.87
N TYR A 40 -5.18 -11.28 -6.66
CA TYR A 40 -6.05 -12.43 -6.82
C TYR A 40 -5.46 -13.41 -7.84
N LYS A 41 -5.08 -14.60 -7.37
CA LYS A 41 -4.43 -15.67 -8.16
C LYS A 41 -4.93 -17.03 -7.67
N GLY A 42 -5.32 -17.90 -8.60
CA GLY A 42 -5.72 -19.28 -8.27
C GLY A 42 -6.85 -19.32 -7.24
N ASP A 43 -7.85 -18.47 -7.43
CA ASP A 43 -9.04 -18.31 -6.57
C ASP A 43 -8.79 -17.76 -5.15
N GLN A 44 -7.58 -17.28 -4.86
CA GLN A 44 -7.23 -16.72 -3.55
C GLN A 44 -6.49 -15.39 -3.66
N TRP A 45 -6.63 -14.55 -2.62
CA TRP A 45 -5.86 -13.33 -2.46
C TRP A 45 -4.50 -13.67 -1.83
N THR A 46 -3.43 -13.39 -2.56
CA THR A 46 -2.06 -13.76 -2.21
C THR A 46 -1.18 -12.52 -2.12
N TRP A 47 -0.39 -12.45 -1.05
CA TRP A 47 0.64 -11.42 -0.85
C TRP A 47 1.88 -11.70 -1.71
N PRO A 48 2.69 -10.68 -2.02
CA PRO A 48 4.01 -10.87 -2.60
C PRO A 48 4.84 -11.76 -1.65
N GLY A 49 5.25 -12.94 -2.09
CA GLY A 49 5.88 -13.97 -1.24
C GLY A 49 5.09 -15.27 -1.12
N GLY A 50 3.86 -15.32 -1.65
CA GLY A 50 3.07 -16.56 -1.74
C GLY A 50 2.19 -16.85 -0.53
N TYR A 51 2.18 -15.97 0.46
CA TYR A 51 1.32 -16.11 1.65
C TYR A 51 -0.12 -15.71 1.33
N SER A 52 -1.09 -16.54 1.75
CA SER A 52 -2.52 -16.21 1.65
C SER A 52 -2.91 -15.09 2.60
N ALA A 53 -3.84 -14.22 2.19
CA ALA A 53 -4.37 -13.19 3.07
C ALA A 53 -5.25 -13.79 4.19
N GLY A 54 -4.74 -13.81 5.43
CA GLY A 54 -5.52 -14.22 6.61
C GLY A 54 -6.37 -13.10 7.21
N PHE A 55 -5.90 -11.85 7.11
CA PHE A 55 -6.65 -10.66 7.48
C PHE A 55 -6.99 -9.85 6.24
N THR A 56 -8.21 -9.32 6.19
CA THR A 56 -8.66 -8.44 5.12
C THR A 56 -9.41 -7.25 5.66
N ASN A 57 -9.23 -6.08 5.04
CA ASN A 57 -9.92 -4.84 5.39
C ASN A 57 -10.69 -4.29 4.17
N TRP A 58 -11.43 -5.15 3.49
CA TRP A 58 -12.22 -4.80 2.31
C TRP A 58 -13.28 -3.74 2.62
N ALA A 59 -13.43 -2.78 1.72
CA ALA A 59 -14.55 -1.85 1.77
C ALA A 59 -15.88 -2.58 1.50
N PRO A 60 -17.03 -2.01 1.89
CA PRO A 60 -18.33 -2.57 1.55
C PRO A 60 -18.47 -2.78 0.03
N GLY A 61 -18.82 -3.99 -0.39
CA GLY A 61 -18.95 -4.36 -1.80
C GLY A 61 -17.64 -4.76 -2.51
N GLN A 62 -16.54 -4.88 -1.76
CA GLN A 62 -15.25 -5.39 -2.25
C GLN A 62 -15.00 -6.82 -1.70
N PRO A 63 -14.22 -7.65 -2.41
CA PRO A 63 -13.53 -7.39 -3.68
C PRO A 63 -14.48 -7.33 -4.88
N ASN A 64 -14.28 -6.35 -5.77
CA ASN A 64 -14.97 -6.30 -7.06
C ASN A 64 -14.11 -7.00 -8.14
N TYR A 65 -14.43 -8.26 -8.43
CA TYR A 65 -13.72 -9.06 -9.42
C TYR A 65 -13.84 -8.54 -10.86
N HIS A 66 -14.78 -7.63 -11.14
CA HIS A 66 -14.89 -6.97 -12.45
C HIS A 66 -13.96 -5.75 -12.58
N ALA A 67 -13.55 -5.13 -11.47
CA ALA A 67 -12.66 -3.97 -11.48
C ALA A 67 -11.20 -4.38 -11.74
N GLY A 68 -10.79 -5.55 -11.27
CA GLY A 68 -9.48 -6.11 -11.53
C GLY A 68 -9.00 -7.04 -10.41
N ASN A 69 -7.79 -7.57 -10.60
CA ASN A 69 -7.21 -8.61 -9.75
C ASN A 69 -6.14 -8.08 -8.78
N CYS A 70 -5.94 -6.76 -8.71
CA CYS A 70 -4.99 -6.15 -7.79
C CYS A 70 -5.72 -5.34 -6.72
N ALA A 71 -5.24 -5.38 -5.48
CA ALA A 71 -5.84 -4.66 -4.39
C ALA A 71 -5.03 -3.40 -4.02
N TYR A 72 -5.72 -2.28 -3.88
CA TYR A 72 -5.19 -1.04 -3.36
C TYR A 72 -5.92 -0.64 -2.08
N MET A 73 -5.26 0.16 -1.26
CA MET A 73 -5.80 0.77 -0.05
C MET A 73 -6.07 2.25 -0.32
N GLN A 74 -7.24 2.72 0.10
CA GLN A 74 -7.55 4.14 0.12
C GLN A 74 -7.49 4.66 1.55
N LEU A 75 -6.78 5.78 1.74
CA LEU A 75 -6.69 6.47 3.03
C LEU A 75 -7.83 7.47 3.18
N TYR A 76 -8.43 7.53 4.36
CA TYR A 76 -9.49 8.47 4.72
C TYR A 76 -9.05 9.35 5.90
N PRO A 77 -9.67 10.52 6.08
CA PRO A 77 -9.45 11.35 7.27
C PRO A 77 -9.60 10.56 8.57
N GLY A 78 -8.77 10.88 9.56
CA GLY A 78 -8.78 10.20 10.86
C GLY A 78 -8.13 8.81 10.83
N SER A 79 -7.12 8.60 9.99
CA SER A 79 -6.32 7.36 9.92
C SER A 79 -7.14 6.11 9.59
N LYS A 80 -8.29 6.28 8.93
CA LYS A 80 -9.11 5.17 8.47
C LYS A 80 -8.61 4.73 7.09
N SER A 81 -8.69 3.44 6.82
CA SER A 81 -8.36 2.90 5.50
C SER A 81 -9.33 1.79 5.14
N ALA A 82 -9.53 1.58 3.84
CA ALA A 82 -10.27 0.44 3.33
C ALA A 82 -9.65 -0.05 2.03
N TRP A 83 -9.82 -1.33 1.73
CA TRP A 83 -9.24 -1.98 0.57
C TRP A 83 -10.24 -2.12 -0.55
N PHE A 84 -9.75 -1.95 -1.77
CA PHE A 84 -10.52 -1.95 -3.00
C PHE A 84 -9.74 -2.72 -4.07
N THR A 85 -10.45 -3.22 -5.07
CA THR A 85 -9.85 -3.83 -6.25
C THR A 85 -9.85 -2.88 -7.43
N ASP A 86 -8.80 -2.95 -8.24
CA ASP A 86 -8.67 -2.21 -9.49
C ASP A 86 -7.82 -3.00 -10.47
N ASP A 87 -7.77 -2.52 -11.71
CA ASP A 87 -6.91 -3.07 -12.74
C ASP A 87 -5.44 -2.91 -12.32
N CYS A 88 -4.67 -3.99 -12.49
CA CYS A 88 -3.27 -4.05 -12.08
C CYS A 88 -2.34 -3.09 -12.85
N TYR A 89 -2.84 -2.46 -13.91
CA TYR A 89 -2.16 -1.46 -14.72
C TYR A 89 -2.63 -0.03 -14.41
N SER A 90 -3.59 0.15 -13.49
CA SER A 90 -3.99 1.46 -12.99
C SER A 90 -2.84 2.14 -12.23
N ASP A 91 -2.74 3.46 -12.43
CA ASP A 91 -1.70 4.28 -11.83
C ASP A 91 -2.10 4.68 -10.40
N HIS A 92 -1.52 3.99 -9.40
CA HIS A 92 -1.63 4.31 -7.99
C HIS A 92 -0.24 4.31 -7.35
N TYR A 93 -0.10 5.00 -6.22
CA TYR A 93 1.15 4.97 -5.46
C TYR A 93 1.42 3.57 -4.92
N TYR A 94 2.68 3.24 -4.67
CA TYR A 94 3.06 1.97 -4.07
C TYR A 94 3.46 2.18 -2.62
N MET A 95 3.37 1.14 -1.79
CA MET A 95 3.99 1.11 -0.46
C MET A 95 4.83 -0.15 -0.31
N CYS A 96 5.99 -0.02 0.34
CA CYS A 96 6.93 -1.12 0.54
C CYS A 96 6.90 -1.60 1.97
N GLN A 97 6.97 -2.92 2.17
CA GLN A 97 7.25 -3.49 3.47
C GLN A 97 8.76 -3.49 3.69
N ALA A 98 9.23 -2.80 4.74
CA ALA A 98 10.61 -2.94 5.18
C ALA A 98 10.80 -4.31 5.84
N LYS A 99 11.92 -4.97 5.56
CA LYS A 99 12.30 -6.18 6.31
C LYS A 99 12.44 -5.78 7.78
N PRO A 100 11.82 -6.51 8.72
CA PRO A 100 11.98 -6.21 10.14
C PRO A 100 13.46 -6.35 10.49
N CYS A 101 14.05 -5.32 11.11
CA CYS A 101 15.39 -5.41 11.66
C CYS A 101 15.34 -6.32 12.89
N ASP A 102 15.97 -7.49 12.82
CA ASP A 102 16.21 -8.33 13.99
C ASP A 102 17.33 -7.69 14.82
N SER A 103 17.10 -7.47 16.12
CA SER A 103 18.11 -6.90 17.03
C SER A 103 19.40 -7.71 17.14
N THR A 104 19.41 -8.96 16.66
CA THR A 104 20.58 -9.84 16.67
C THR A 104 21.41 -9.81 15.39
N LYS A 105 20.91 -9.18 14.31
CA LYS A 105 21.61 -9.08 13.02
C LYS A 105 21.18 -7.79 12.32
N TYR A 106 22.05 -6.78 12.38
CA TYR A 106 22.05 -5.57 11.55
C TYR A 106 21.23 -5.67 10.26
N CYS A 107 20.34 -4.69 10.03
CA CYS A 107 19.69 -4.51 8.73
C CYS A 107 20.78 -4.24 7.66
N PRO A 108 20.97 -5.10 6.65
CA PRO A 108 21.81 -4.74 5.52
C PRO A 108 21.07 -3.66 4.72
N ALA A 109 21.66 -2.46 4.68
CA ALA A 109 21.35 -1.49 3.64
C ALA A 109 21.91 -2.07 2.33
N GLU A 110 21.02 -2.38 1.38
CA GLU A 110 21.42 -2.60 -0.02
C GLU A 110 21.55 -1.24 -0.72
#